data_AF-A0A4V1IX44-F1
#
_entry.id   AF-A0A4V1IX44-F1
#
_cell.length_a   1.000
_cell.length_b   1.000
_cell.length_c   1.000
_cell.angle_alpha   90.00
_cell.angle_beta   90.00
_cell.angle_gamma   90.00
#
_symmetry.space_group_name_H-M   'P 1'
#
loop_
_entity.id
_entity.type
_entity.pdbx_description
1 polymer ?
#
loop_
_entity_poly.entity_id
_entity_poly.type
_entity_poly.pdbx_seq_one_letter_code
_entity_poly.pdbx_strand_id
1 'polypeptide(L)'
;MILPHGPSCRVVFWLGSLCITVSMVAANTLLLAKAYLAHQRNRWLLAAGALLIVIPSPVNIWAICFCSHLVLTPDIGCLMVFPDYYPWLKFGLDAPLNIIFSVAFLLVVHRQYRKCGTDLWAQLGRDGLAVMLLVVASNLTSCTQTVDYYRKQRTP
;
A
#
# COMPACT_ATOMS: atom_id res chain seq x y z
N MET A 1 10.80 11.59 22.37
CA MET A 1 10.36 12.82 23.09
C MET A 1 8.86 12.97 22.94
N ILE A 2 8.11 12.93 24.03
CA ILE A 2 6.65 13.19 24.04
C ILE A 2 6.48 14.46 24.90
N LEU A 3 5.96 15.54 24.31
CA LEU A 3 5.58 16.74 25.08
C LEU A 3 4.40 16.39 26.01
N PRO A 4 4.32 16.96 27.22
CA PRO A 4 3.26 16.67 28.19
C PRO A 4 1.84 17.09 27.75
N HIS A 5 1.66 17.61 26.52
CA HIS A 5 0.38 17.99 25.91
C HIS A 5 0.25 17.49 24.45
N GLY A 6 1.05 16.49 24.05
CA GLY A 6 1.02 15.94 22.68
C GLY A 6 -0.24 15.11 22.37
N PRO A 7 -0.61 14.96 21.08
CA PRO A 7 -1.74 14.13 20.68
C PRO A 7 -1.54 12.67 21.13
N SER A 8 -2.63 12.03 21.59
CA SER A 8 -2.62 10.62 21.97
C SER A 8 -2.01 9.77 20.85
N CYS A 9 -1.14 8.82 21.17
CA CYS A 9 -0.46 7.99 20.17
C CYS A 9 -1.41 7.36 19.13
N ARG A 10 -2.61 7.00 19.58
CA ARG A 10 -3.68 6.49 18.73
C ARG A 10 -4.00 7.49 17.61
N VAL A 11 -4.15 8.76 17.93
CA VAL A 11 -4.44 9.82 16.94
C VAL A 11 -3.32 9.95 15.92
N VAL A 12 -2.06 9.89 16.35
CA VAL A 12 -0.88 9.96 15.45
C VAL A 12 -0.87 8.79 14.47
N PHE A 13 -1.10 7.56 14.96
CA PHE A 13 -1.20 6.37 14.11
C PHE A 13 -2.38 6.44 13.14
N TRP A 14 -3.53 6.94 13.59
CA TRP A 14 -4.71 7.12 12.75
C TRP A 14 -4.49 8.13 11.63
N LEU A 15 -3.93 9.29 11.96
CA LEU A 15 -3.58 10.32 10.98
C LEU A 15 -2.56 9.81 9.96
N GLY A 16 -1.51 9.12 10.44
CA GLY A 16 -0.52 8.50 9.56
C GLY A 16 -1.16 7.48 8.61
N SER A 17 -1.99 6.58 9.14
CA SER A 17 -2.69 5.57 8.33
C SER A 17 -3.64 6.21 7.32
N LEU A 18 -4.39 7.24 7.71
CA LEU A 18 -5.28 7.99 6.80
C LEU A 18 -4.49 8.67 5.69
N CYS A 19 -3.41 9.39 6.02
CA CYS A 19 -2.57 10.06 5.02
C CYS A 19 -2.03 9.07 3.99
N ILE A 20 -1.45 7.96 4.43
CA ILE A 20 -0.90 6.93 3.54
C ILE A 20 -2.00 6.35 2.64
N THR A 21 -3.16 6.01 3.23
CA THR A 21 -4.29 5.45 2.49
C THR A 21 -4.80 6.43 1.44
N VAL A 22 -4.98 7.71 1.80
CA VAL A 22 -5.45 8.76 0.87
C VAL A 22 -4.46 8.96 -0.27
N SER A 23 -3.16 9.05 0.01
CA SER A 23 -2.13 9.18 -1.02
C SER A 23 -2.12 7.99 -1.98
N MET A 24 -2.23 6.78 -1.44
CA MET A 24 -2.27 5.56 -2.24
C MET A 24 -3.54 5.51 -3.11
N VAL A 25 -4.71 5.81 -2.53
CA VAL A 25 -5.97 5.87 -3.28
C VAL A 25 -5.85 6.90 -4.40
N ALA A 26 -5.40 8.13 -4.12
CA ALA A 26 -5.27 9.18 -5.13
C ALA A 26 -4.35 8.78 -6.30
N ALA A 27 -3.18 8.18 -6.02
CA ALA A 27 -2.28 7.69 -7.06
C ALA A 27 -2.95 6.59 -7.90
N ASN A 28 -3.63 5.66 -7.24
CA ASN A 28 -4.35 4.56 -7.87
C ASN A 28 -5.51 5.05 -8.76
N THR A 29 -6.28 6.05 -8.31
CA THR A 29 -7.37 6.63 -9.12
C THR A 29 -6.84 7.30 -10.38
N LEU A 30 -5.70 8.00 -10.30
CA LEU A 30 -5.06 8.61 -11.46
C LEU A 30 -4.61 7.57 -12.48
N LEU A 31 -3.98 6.49 -12.02
CA LEU A 31 -3.58 5.37 -12.88
C LEU A 31 -4.80 4.72 -13.55
N LEU A 32 -5.86 4.47 -12.77
CA LEU A 32 -7.09 3.88 -13.26
C LEU A 32 -7.77 4.78 -14.30
N ALA A 33 -7.80 6.10 -14.09
CA ALA A 33 -8.36 7.06 -15.03
C ALA A 33 -7.60 7.05 -16.37
N LYS A 34 -6.26 7.00 -16.33
CA LYS A 34 -5.42 6.90 -17.54
C LYS A 34 -5.62 5.56 -18.25
N ALA A 35 -5.67 4.45 -17.51
CA ALA A 35 -5.93 3.12 -18.06
C ALA A 35 -7.32 3.02 -18.68
N TYR A 36 -8.34 3.61 -18.05
CA TYR A 36 -9.71 3.65 -18.56
C TYR A 36 -9.83 4.42 -19.87
N LEU A 37 -9.17 5.58 -19.98
CA LEU A 37 -9.08 6.34 -21.21
C LEU A 37 -8.35 5.56 -22.31
N ALA A 38 -7.26 4.87 -21.96
CA ALA A 38 -6.50 4.07 -22.91
C ALA A 38 -7.27 2.83 -23.39
N HIS A 39 -8.20 2.28 -22.58
CA HIS A 39 -8.93 1.04 -22.83
C HIS A 39 -10.39 1.26 -23.25
N GLN A 40 -10.64 2.28 -24.06
CA GLN A 40 -11.94 2.51 -24.71
C GLN A 40 -13.15 2.43 -23.75
N ARG A 41 -13.01 3.00 -22.54
CA ARG A 41 -14.09 3.02 -21.53
C ARG A 41 -14.58 1.64 -21.05
N ASN A 42 -13.72 0.62 -20.98
CA ASN A 42 -14.15 -0.66 -20.40
C ASN A 42 -14.52 -0.51 -18.92
N ARG A 43 -15.82 -0.61 -18.60
CA ARG A 43 -16.39 -0.41 -17.26
C ARG A 43 -15.94 -1.48 -16.25
N TRP A 44 -15.52 -2.65 -16.73
CA TRP A 44 -15.01 -3.73 -15.86
C TRP A 44 -13.70 -3.37 -15.17
N LEU A 45 -12.83 -2.61 -15.82
CA LEU A 45 -11.58 -2.11 -15.23
C LEU A 45 -11.86 -1.10 -14.11
N LEU A 46 -12.86 -0.24 -14.31
CA LEU A 46 -13.33 0.68 -13.27
C LEU A 46 -13.96 -0.06 -12.09
N ALA A 47 -14.82 -1.05 -12.37
CA ALA A 47 -15.47 -1.84 -11.33
C ALA A 47 -14.46 -2.64 -10.51
N ALA A 48 -13.51 -3.32 -11.18
CA ALA A 48 -12.44 -4.07 -10.51
C ALA A 48 -11.54 -3.14 -9.67
N GLY A 49 -11.08 -2.02 -10.25
CA GLY A 49 -10.24 -1.05 -9.55
C GLY A 49 -10.93 -0.38 -8.37
N ALA A 50 -12.21 -0.01 -8.50
CA ALA A 50 -13.00 0.58 -7.42
C ALA A 50 -13.27 -0.44 -6.31
N LEU A 51 -13.65 -1.67 -6.65
CA LEU A 51 -13.85 -2.76 -5.68
C LEU A 51 -12.56 -3.02 -4.88
N LEU A 52 -11.43 -3.06 -5.59
CA LEU A 52 -10.11 -3.24 -5.01
C LEU A 52 -9.66 -2.06 -4.13
N ILE A 53 -10.09 -0.83 -4.40
CA ILE A 53 -9.81 0.32 -3.51
C ILE A 53 -10.71 0.32 -2.27
N VAL A 54 -11.98 -0.09 -2.44
CA VAL A 54 -13.01 -0.04 -1.41
C VAL A 54 -12.87 -1.17 -0.39
N ILE A 55 -12.35 -2.35 -0.75
CA ILE A 55 -12.22 -3.49 0.16
C ILE A 55 -11.10 -3.33 1.23
N PRO A 56 -9.86 -2.93 0.89
CA PRO A 56 -8.74 -2.88 1.83
C PRO A 56 -8.86 -1.74 2.85
N SER A 57 -9.49 -0.63 2.45
CA SER A 57 -9.64 0.57 3.27
C SER A 57 -10.39 0.32 4.60
N PRO A 58 -11.61 -0.25 4.62
CA PRO A 58 -12.32 -0.55 5.85
C PRO A 58 -11.71 -1.73 6.61
N VAL A 59 -11.10 -2.71 5.92
CA VAL A 59 -10.46 -3.86 6.58
C VAL A 59 -9.23 -3.43 7.38
N ASN A 60 -8.39 -2.54 6.83
CA ASN A 60 -7.26 -1.97 7.55
C ASN A 60 -7.72 -1.15 8.76
N ILE A 61 -8.73 -0.29 8.59
CA ILE A 61 -9.27 0.51 9.70
C ILE A 61 -9.86 -0.40 10.78
N TRP A 62 -10.63 -1.42 10.40
CA TRP A 62 -11.21 -2.37 11.35
C TRP A 62 -10.14 -3.12 12.14
N ALA A 63 -9.10 -3.63 11.48
CA ALA A 63 -8.02 -4.35 12.12
C ALA A 63 -7.19 -3.45 13.07
N ILE A 64 -6.95 -2.19 12.68
CA ILE A 64 -6.27 -1.21 13.55
C ILE A 64 -7.15 -0.84 14.76
N CYS A 65 -8.47 -0.70 14.56
CA CYS A 65 -9.41 -0.33 15.63
C CYS A 65 -9.58 -1.42 16.69
N PHE A 66 -9.73 -2.66 16.26
CA PHE A 66 -10.23 -3.76 17.10
C PHE A 66 -9.18 -4.79 17.47
N CYS A 67 -8.09 -4.92 16.70
CA CYS A 67 -7.08 -5.96 16.92
C CYS A 67 -5.75 -5.43 17.47
N SER A 68 -5.58 -4.11 17.59
CA SER A 68 -4.29 -3.53 18.02
C SER A 68 -4.28 -3.17 19.51
N HIS A 69 -3.15 -3.49 20.16
CA HIS A 69 -2.85 -3.03 21.51
C HIS A 69 -1.73 -1.99 21.46
N LEU A 70 -1.94 -0.83 22.08
CA LEU A 70 -0.93 0.22 22.18
C LEU A 70 -0.08 0.00 23.44
N VAL A 71 1.21 -0.21 23.25
CA VAL A 71 2.19 -0.35 24.33
C VAL A 71 3.11 0.87 24.31
N LEU A 72 3.25 1.55 25.46
CA LEU A 72 4.17 2.66 25.60
C LEU A 72 5.53 2.09 26.06
N THR A 73 6.53 2.14 25.19
CA THR A 73 7.91 1.75 25.50
C THR A 73 8.77 2.99 25.78
N PRO A 74 9.65 2.95 26.80
CA PRO A 74 10.46 4.10 27.20
C PRO A 74 11.51 4.51 26.15
N ASP A 75 11.98 3.57 25.32
CA ASP A 75 13.06 3.84 24.35
C ASP A 75 12.58 4.37 22.99
N ILE A 76 11.41 3.91 22.53
CA ILE A 76 10.90 4.14 21.16
C ILE A 76 9.56 4.90 21.14
N GLY A 77 8.96 5.15 22.31
CA GLY A 77 7.65 5.78 22.44
C GLY A 77 6.51 4.77 22.27
N CYS A 78 5.48 5.13 21.51
CA CYS A 78 4.31 4.29 21.33
C CYS A 78 4.51 3.24 20.25
N LEU A 79 4.32 1.98 20.63
CA LEU A 79 4.33 0.85 19.73
C LEU A 79 2.93 0.25 19.61
N MET A 80 2.51 -0.01 18.38
CA MET A 80 1.25 -0.69 18.11
C MET A 80 1.54 -2.17 17.90
N VAL A 81 1.14 -3.00 18.85
CA VAL A 81 1.30 -4.45 18.78
C VAL A 81 0.08 -5.01 18.05
N PHE A 82 0.36 -5.69 16.94
CA PHE A 82 -0.62 -6.37 16.11
C PHE A 82 -0.48 -7.88 16.27
N PRO A 83 -1.54 -8.66 16.04
CA PRO A 83 -1.44 -10.11 16.06
C PRO A 83 -0.66 -10.64 14.83
N ASP A 84 0.03 -11.77 14.98
CA ASP A 84 0.93 -12.38 13.97
C ASP A 84 0.29 -12.60 12.59
N TYR A 85 -1.04 -12.70 12.51
CA TYR A 85 -1.77 -12.88 11.24
C TYR A 85 -1.95 -11.57 10.46
N TYR A 86 -1.84 -10.42 11.11
CA TYR A 86 -2.11 -9.11 10.51
C TYR A 86 -1.12 -8.74 9.38
N PRO A 87 0.20 -8.99 9.49
CA PRO A 87 1.14 -8.76 8.39
C PRO A 87 0.80 -9.58 7.14
N TRP A 88 0.40 -10.84 7.33
CA TRP A 88 -0.02 -11.72 6.24
C TRP A 88 -1.31 -11.26 5.58
N LEU A 89 -2.30 -10.84 6.39
CA LEU A 89 -3.55 -10.27 5.89
C LEU A 89 -3.29 -8.98 5.10
N LYS A 90 -2.45 -8.09 5.63
CA LYS A 90 -2.07 -6.84 4.98
C LYS A 90 -1.33 -7.10 3.66
N PHE A 91 -0.38 -8.03 3.66
CA PHE A 91 0.29 -8.45 2.43
C PHE A 91 -0.69 -9.03 1.41
N GLY A 92 -1.61 -9.89 1.84
CA GLY A 92 -2.64 -10.46 0.97
C GLY A 92 -3.60 -9.42 0.38
N LEU A 93 -3.79 -8.27 1.03
CA LEU A 93 -4.57 -7.15 0.51
C LEU A 93 -3.75 -6.22 -0.38
N ASP A 94 -2.53 -5.88 0.01
CA ASP A 94 -1.68 -4.92 -0.69
C ASP A 94 -1.01 -5.53 -1.94
N ALA A 95 -0.67 -6.82 -1.93
CA ALA A 95 0.01 -7.48 -3.05
C ALA A 95 -0.85 -7.57 -4.33
N PRO A 96 -2.12 -8.01 -4.28
CA PRO A 96 -2.99 -8.02 -5.47
C PRO A 96 -3.20 -6.62 -6.03
N LEU A 97 -3.36 -5.62 -5.16
CA LEU A 97 -3.46 -4.21 -5.58
C LEU A 97 -2.22 -3.79 -6.35
N ASN A 98 -1.05 -3.97 -5.76
CA ASN A 98 0.20 -3.57 -6.37
C ASN A 98 0.42 -4.30 -7.71
N ILE A 99 0.10 -5.59 -7.80
CA ILE A 99 0.19 -6.36 -9.06
C ILE A 99 -0.76 -5.79 -10.11
N ILE A 100 -2.03 -5.56 -9.76
CA ILE A 100 -3.03 -5.06 -10.70
C ILE A 100 -2.70 -3.64 -11.18
N PHE A 101 -2.27 -2.76 -10.27
CA PHE A 101 -1.81 -1.42 -10.64
C PHE A 101 -0.55 -1.47 -11.49
N SER A 102 0.36 -2.40 -11.22
CA SER A 102 1.57 -2.59 -12.04
C SER A 102 1.21 -3.03 -13.46
N VAL A 103 0.31 -4.00 -13.61
CA VAL A 103 -0.20 -4.46 -14.91
C VAL A 103 -0.92 -3.31 -15.63
N ALA A 104 -1.76 -2.56 -14.94
CA ALA A 104 -2.47 -1.42 -15.52
C ALA A 104 -1.51 -0.33 -16.03
N PHE A 105 -0.48 0.01 -15.25
CA PHE A 105 0.54 0.97 -15.66
C PHE A 105 1.36 0.47 -16.85
N LEU A 106 1.83 -0.78 -16.82
CA LEU A 106 2.53 -1.41 -17.95
C LEU A 106 1.70 -1.37 -19.23
N LEU A 107 0.40 -1.66 -19.13
CA LEU A 107 -0.51 -1.59 -20.29
C LEU A 107 -0.63 -0.17 -20.85
N VAL A 108 -0.70 0.85 -19.98
CA VAL A 108 -0.75 2.25 -20.40
C VAL A 108 0.55 2.65 -21.09
N VAL A 109 1.70 2.36 -20.47
CA VAL A 109 3.01 2.67 -21.04
C VAL A 109 3.22 1.94 -22.35
N HIS A 110 2.90 0.65 -22.43
CA HIS A 110 3.03 -0.14 -23.65
C HIS A 110 2.18 0.41 -24.80
N ARG A 111 0.94 0.85 -24.51
CA ARG A 111 0.08 1.47 -25.54
C ARG A 111 0.62 2.82 -26.00
N GLN A 112 1.13 3.64 -25.09
CA GLN A 112 1.73 4.94 -25.43
C GLN A 112 3.07 4.81 -26.15
N TYR A 113 3.88 3.82 -25.78
CA TYR A 113 5.07 3.45 -26.54
C TYR A 113 4.71 3.05 -27.97
N ARG A 114 3.69 2.19 -28.18
CA ARG A 114 3.23 1.82 -29.53
C ARG A 114 2.65 2.98 -30.34
N LYS A 115 2.04 3.99 -29.71
CA LYS A 115 1.44 5.15 -30.41
C LYS A 115 2.42 6.28 -30.69
N CYS A 116 3.34 6.55 -29.77
CA CYS A 116 4.23 7.71 -29.83
C CYS A 116 5.69 7.35 -30.14
N GLY A 117 6.07 6.06 -30.08
CA GLY A 117 7.35 5.52 -30.56
C GLY A 117 8.62 6.15 -29.97
N THR A 118 8.52 6.84 -28.84
CA THR A 118 9.58 7.68 -28.29
C THR A 118 10.34 6.94 -27.18
N ASP A 119 11.67 6.95 -27.23
CA ASP A 119 12.56 6.26 -26.26
C ASP A 119 12.31 6.68 -24.80
N LEU A 120 11.83 7.91 -24.59
CA LEU A 120 11.36 8.41 -23.30
C LEU A 120 10.30 7.51 -22.64
N TRP A 121 9.40 6.90 -23.43
CA TRP A 121 8.38 5.99 -22.87
C TRP A 121 8.93 4.62 -22.51
N ALA A 122 9.95 4.15 -23.24
CA ALA A 122 10.65 2.91 -22.89
C ALA A 122 11.39 3.08 -21.56
N GLN A 123 12.04 4.23 -21.37
CA GLN A 123 12.74 4.57 -20.12
C GLN A 123 11.77 4.75 -18.96
N LEU A 124 10.66 5.48 -19.16
CA LEU A 124 9.62 5.65 -18.14
C LEU A 124 8.94 4.33 -17.74
N GLY A 125 8.78 3.41 -18.69
CA GLY A 125 8.29 2.05 -18.42
C GLY A 125 9.27 1.23 -17.58
N ARG A 126 10.57 1.32 -17.88
CA ARG A 126 11.62 0.62 -17.13
C ARG A 126 11.75 1.16 -15.71
N ASP A 127 11.73 2.48 -15.54
CA ASP A 127 11.81 3.13 -14.24
C ASP A 127 10.53 2.87 -13.42
N GLY A 128 9.36 2.92 -14.05
CA GLY A 128 8.10 2.57 -13.40
C GLY A 128 8.04 1.10 -12.97
N LEU A 129 8.53 0.18 -13.80
CA LEU A 129 8.66 -1.24 -13.44
C LEU A 129 9.64 -1.44 -12.27
N ALA A 130 10.78 -0.75 -12.28
CA ALA A 130 11.76 -0.81 -11.20
C ALA A 130 11.16 -0.31 -9.87
N VAL A 131 10.43 0.80 -9.90
CA VAL A 131 9.72 1.34 -8.72
C VAL A 131 8.64 0.37 -8.24
N MET A 132 7.88 -0.26 -9.14
CA MET A 132 6.86 -1.25 -8.78
C MET A 132 7.46 -2.50 -8.13
N LEU A 133 8.54 -3.04 -8.71
CA LEU A 133 9.28 -4.15 -8.12
C LEU A 133 9.88 -3.77 -6.77
N LEU A 134 10.39 -2.55 -6.61
CA LEU A 134 10.85 -2.02 -5.33
C LEU A 134 9.73 -1.95 -4.30
N VAL A 135 8.51 -1.54 -4.69
CA VAL A 135 7.35 -1.54 -3.79
C VAL A 135 6.97 -2.95 -3.36
N VAL A 136 6.96 -3.92 -4.29
CA VAL A 136 6.67 -5.33 -3.96
C VAL A 136 7.75 -5.92 -3.05
N ALA A 137 9.03 -5.67 -3.36
CA ALA A 137 10.17 -6.10 -2.56
C ALA A 137 10.14 -5.46 -1.16
N SER A 138 9.82 -4.18 -1.07
CA SER A 138 9.66 -3.46 0.20
C SER A 138 8.56 -4.09 1.05
N ASN A 139 7.39 -4.35 0.48
CA ASN A 139 6.29 -5.03 1.18
C ASN A 139 6.67 -6.44 1.65
N LEU A 140 7.43 -7.20 0.86
CA LEU A 140 7.98 -8.50 1.25
C LEU A 140 8.99 -8.38 2.41
N THR A 141 9.89 -7.41 2.36
CA THR A 141 10.86 -7.16 3.43
C THR A 141 10.18 -6.70 4.71
N SER A 142 9.17 -5.84 4.64
CA SER A 142 8.38 -5.44 5.81
C SER A 142 7.66 -6.64 6.43
N CYS A 143 7.08 -7.52 5.62
CA CYS A 143 6.41 -8.73 6.11
C CYS A 143 7.39 -9.65 6.85
N THR A 144 8.54 -9.96 6.22
CA THR A 144 9.58 -10.85 6.82
C THR A 144 10.17 -10.26 8.10
N GLN A 145 10.51 -8.96 8.10
CA GLN A 145 11.00 -8.28 9.31
C GLN A 145 10.00 -8.31 10.45
N THR A 146 8.72 -8.11 10.15
CA THR A 146 7.67 -8.14 11.17
C THR A 146 7.53 -9.54 11.75
N VAL A 147 7.50 -10.58 10.92
CA VAL A 147 7.42 -11.98 11.36
C VAL A 147 8.64 -12.37 12.21
N ASP A 148 9.85 -11.98 11.80
CA ASP A 148 11.06 -12.26 12.56
C ASP A 148 11.11 -11.50 13.89
N TYR A 149 10.60 -10.26 13.94
CA TYR A 149 10.46 -9.51 15.18
C TYR A 149 9.52 -10.20 16.17
N TYR A 150 8.32 -10.61 15.72
CA TYR A 150 7.37 -11.36 16.56
C TYR A 150 7.93 -12.72 17.01
N ARG A 151 8.66 -13.42 16.12
CA ARG A 151 9.31 -14.68 16.46
C ARG A 151 10.35 -14.50 17.57
N LYS A 152 11.18 -13.46 17.49
CA LYS A 152 12.21 -13.15 18.50
C LYS A 152 11.62 -12.78 19.86
N GLN A 153 10.45 -12.14 19.87
CA GLN A 153 9.76 -11.75 21.09
C GLN A 153 9.02 -12.91 21.79
N ARG A 154 8.74 -14.01 21.07
CA ARG A 154 8.08 -15.22 21.62
C ARG A 154 9.08 -16.24 22.20
N THR A 155 10.37 -16.12 21.90
CA THR A 155 11.42 -16.95 22.53
C THR A 155 11.94 -16.28 23.80
N PRO A 156 11.82 -16.92 24.98
CA PRO A 156 12.29 -16.38 26.26
C PRO A 156 13.82 -16.30 26.33
#